data_AF-A0A517Y8V4-F1
#
_entry.id   AF-A0A517Y8V4-F1
#
_cell.length_a   1.000
_cell.length_b   1.000
_cell.length_c   1.000
_cell.angle_alpha   90.00
_cell.angle_beta   90.00
_cell.angle_gamma   90.00
#
_symmetry.space_group_name_H-M   'P 1'
#
loop_
_entity.id
_entity.type
_entity.pdbx_description
1 polymer ?
#
loop_
_entity_poly.entity_id
_entity_poly.type
_entity_poly.pdbx_seq_one_letter_code
_entity_poly.pdbx_strand_id
1 'polypeptide(L)'
;MSSGSTPATPQHLTLQEFSAISRLSPSTIHRLIKAGKIPFVQPAGKGGKLLFPLNAIELMATRTLDRPSAPAVASGDDCVRLSGPRPKWTQAPKRG
;
A
#
# COMPACT_ATOMS: atom_id res chain seq x y z
N MET A 1 35.35 -29.88 -3.03
CA MET A 1 33.99 -29.38 -3.33
C MET A 1 33.91 -27.98 -2.74
N SER A 2 34.13 -26.93 -3.55
CA SER A 2 34.17 -25.55 -3.06
C SER A 2 33.23 -24.69 -3.91
N SER A 3 32.01 -24.49 -3.42
CA SER A 3 31.08 -23.52 -4.00
C SER A 3 31.47 -22.13 -3.54
N GLY A 4 32.14 -21.37 -4.42
CA GLY A 4 32.35 -19.95 -4.24
C GLY A 4 31.00 -19.23 -4.33
N SER A 5 30.49 -18.75 -3.20
CA SER A 5 29.33 -17.86 -3.17
C SER A 5 29.81 -16.46 -3.53
N THR A 6 29.70 -16.09 -4.81
CA THR A 6 29.88 -14.71 -5.26
C THR A 6 28.84 -13.85 -4.53
N PRO A 7 29.22 -12.74 -3.87
CA PRO A 7 28.25 -11.86 -3.24
C PRO A 7 27.33 -11.32 -4.34
N ALA A 8 26.11 -11.84 -4.37
CA ALA A 8 25.11 -11.45 -5.34
C ALA A 8 24.85 -9.95 -5.17
N THR A 9 25.33 -9.15 -6.14
CA THR A 9 24.89 -7.77 -6.27
C THR A 9 23.36 -7.76 -6.26
N PRO A 10 22.71 -6.93 -5.44
CA PRO A 10 21.26 -6.86 -5.44
C PRO A 10 20.82 -6.36 -6.80
N GLN A 11 20.38 -7.30 -7.65
CA GLN A 11 19.81 -6.96 -8.93
C GLN A 11 18.49 -6.25 -8.66
N HIS A 12 18.39 -5.03 -9.16
CA HIS A 12 17.20 -4.23 -9.06
C HIS A 12 16.42 -4.33 -10.36
N LEU A 13 15.12 -4.53 -10.25
CA LEU A 13 14.17 -4.51 -11.34
C LEU A 13 13.62 -3.11 -11.54
N THR A 14 13.43 -2.74 -12.79
CA THR A 14 12.63 -1.57 -13.17
C THR A 14 11.15 -1.83 -12.93
N LEU A 15 10.33 -0.76 -12.97
CA LEU A 15 8.87 -0.86 -12.86
C LEU A 15 8.27 -1.83 -13.90
N GLN A 16 8.79 -1.83 -15.12
CA GLN A 16 8.29 -2.68 -16.20
C GLN A 16 8.60 -4.15 -15.95
N GLU A 17 9.84 -4.46 -15.55
CA GLU A 17 10.25 -5.83 -15.21
C GLU A 17 9.50 -6.34 -13.98
N PHE A 18 9.38 -5.51 -12.94
CA PHE A 18 8.62 -5.85 -11.75
C PHE A 18 7.14 -6.10 -12.07
N SER A 19 6.55 -5.30 -12.96
CA SER A 19 5.17 -5.49 -13.43
C SER A 19 4.98 -6.83 -14.16
N ALA A 20 5.93 -7.20 -15.03
CA ALA A 20 5.88 -8.47 -15.74
C ALA A 20 5.99 -9.68 -14.80
N ILE A 21 6.89 -9.63 -13.81
CA ILE A 21 7.13 -10.75 -12.89
C ILE A 21 6.00 -10.86 -11.85
N SER A 22 5.59 -9.74 -11.25
CA SER A 22 4.53 -9.73 -10.22
C SER A 22 3.12 -9.90 -10.80
N ARG A 23 2.97 -9.80 -12.14
CA ARG A 23 1.68 -9.74 -12.85
C ARG A 23 0.76 -8.62 -12.33
N LEU A 24 1.34 -7.56 -11.76
CA LEU A 24 0.62 -6.38 -11.29
C LEU A 24 0.72 -5.27 -12.32
N SER A 25 -0.38 -4.53 -12.51
CA SER A 25 -0.35 -3.33 -13.36
C SER A 25 0.54 -2.24 -12.74
N PRO A 26 1.15 -1.36 -13.55
CA PRO A 26 1.92 -0.21 -13.05
C PRO A 26 1.11 0.67 -12.07
N SER A 27 -0.18 0.85 -12.34
CA SER A 27 -1.11 1.58 -11.46
C SER A 27 -1.27 0.91 -10.10
N THR A 28 -1.34 -0.42 -10.05
CA THR A 28 -1.40 -1.18 -8.80
C THR A 28 -0.10 -1.07 -8.03
N ILE A 29 1.04 -1.15 -8.72
CA ILE A 29 2.35 -1.00 -8.10
C ILE A 29 2.48 0.40 -7.47
N HIS A 30 2.10 1.46 -8.18
CA HIS A 30 2.11 2.83 -7.64
C HIS A 30 1.21 2.97 -6.40
N ARG A 31 0.02 2.35 -6.42
CA ARG A 31 -0.88 2.34 -5.26
C ARG A 31 -0.24 1.63 -4.06
N LEU A 32 0.41 0.50 -4.28
CA LEU A 32 1.04 -0.28 -3.22
C LEU A 32 2.31 0.40 -2.67
N ILE A 33 3.05 1.14 -3.50
CA ILE A 33 4.13 2.03 -3.09
C ILE A 33 3.60 3.13 -2.17
N LYS A 34 2.52 3.82 -2.57
CA LYS A 34 1.86 4.84 -1.75
C LYS A 34 1.37 4.28 -0.42
N ALA A 35 0.94 3.02 -0.40
CA ALA A 35 0.52 2.31 0.80
C ALA A 35 1.70 1.73 1.63
N GLY A 36 2.95 1.93 1.22
CA GLY A 36 4.14 1.41 1.91
C GLY A 36 4.30 -0.11 1.86
N LYS A 37 3.59 -0.80 0.97
CA LYS A 37 3.54 -2.27 0.91
C LYS A 37 4.67 -2.89 0.10
N ILE A 38 5.24 -2.16 -0.85
CA ILE A 38 6.32 -2.65 -1.73
C ILE A 38 7.63 -1.94 -1.36
N PRO A 39 8.72 -2.68 -1.11
CA PRO A 39 10.04 -2.06 -0.98
C PRO A 39 10.50 -1.52 -2.35
N PHE A 40 10.93 -0.26 -2.37
CA PHE A 40 11.45 0.38 -3.57
C PHE A 40 12.60 1.32 -3.22
N VAL A 41 13.47 1.57 -4.20
CA VAL A 41 14.59 2.51 -4.12
C VAL A 41 14.45 3.49 -5.28
N GLN A 42 14.71 4.77 -5.00
CA GLN A 42 14.67 5.84 -5.99
C GLN A 42 16.00 6.61 -5.95
N PRO A 43 17.02 6.16 -6.70
CA PRO A 43 18.37 6.73 -6.60
C PRO A 43 18.45 8.19 -7.05
N ALA A 44 17.60 8.61 -7.99
CA ALA A 44 17.57 9.98 -8.52
C ALA A 44 16.59 10.91 -7.75
N GLY A 45 16.03 10.47 -6.61
CA GLY A 45 15.07 11.26 -5.85
C GLY A 45 13.70 11.40 -6.53
N LYS A 46 12.83 12.27 -5.99
CA LYS A 46 11.41 12.38 -6.36
C LYS A 46 11.21 12.58 -7.87
N GLY A 47 10.46 11.67 -8.50
CA GLY A 47 10.21 11.66 -9.95
C GLY A 47 11.23 10.86 -10.76
N GLY A 48 12.31 10.39 -10.13
CA GLY A 48 13.29 9.49 -10.71
C GLY A 48 12.79 8.06 -10.90
N LYS A 49 13.64 7.23 -11.52
CA LYS A 49 13.34 5.82 -11.79
C LYS A 49 13.10 5.04 -10.49
N LEU A 50 12.06 4.20 -10.50
CA LEU A 50 11.75 3.26 -9.42
C LEU A 50 12.48 1.95 -9.67
N LEU A 51 13.25 1.53 -8.67
CA LEU A 51 13.98 0.28 -8.63
C LEU A 51 13.43 -0.61 -7.52
N PHE A 52 13.16 -1.86 -7.84
CA PHE A 52 12.60 -2.85 -6.93
C PHE A 52 13.63 -3.95 -6.71
N PRO A 53 13.92 -4.37 -5.48
CA PRO A 53 14.79 -5.50 -5.27
C PRO A 53 14.12 -6.80 -5.76
N LEU A 54 14.88 -7.78 -6.25
CA LEU A 54 14.33 -9.06 -6.72
C LEU A 54 13.47 -9.77 -5.67
N ASN A 55 13.89 -9.73 -4.40
CA ASN A 55 13.17 -10.32 -3.27
C ASN A 55 11.96 -9.48 -2.83
N ALA A 56 11.59 -8.41 -3.53
CA ALA A 56 10.44 -7.58 -3.18
C ALA A 56 9.14 -8.39 -3.09
N ILE A 57 8.95 -9.38 -3.98
CA ILE A 57 7.75 -10.22 -3.98
C ILE A 57 7.68 -11.08 -2.71
N GLU A 58 8.80 -11.69 -2.32
CA GLU A 58 8.90 -12.48 -1.09
C GLU A 58 8.63 -11.61 0.15
N LEU A 59 9.20 -10.40 0.18
CA LEU A 59 8.99 -9.43 1.25
C LEU A 59 7.53 -8.93 1.34
N MET A 60 6.80 -8.90 0.23
CA MET A 60 5.37 -8.59 0.25
C MET A 60 4.53 -9.72 0.85
N ALA A 61 4.89 -10.97 0.54
CA ALA A 61 4.17 -12.14 1.05
C ALA A 61 4.31 -12.26 2.58
N THR A 62 5.51 -12.05 3.12
CA THR A 62 5.77 -12.13 4.57
C THR A 62 5.03 -11.03 5.35
N ARG A 63 4.99 -9.79 4.82
CA ARG A 63 4.25 -8.68 5.45
C ARG A 63 2.74 -8.88 5.52
N THR A 64 2.17 -9.73 4.67
CA THR A 64 0.73 -10.02 4.69
C THR A 64 0.37 -10.99 5.82
N LEU A 65 1.29 -11.90 6.18
CA LEU A 65 1.13 -12.84 7.29
C LEU A 65 1.37 -12.18 8.65
N ASP A 66 2.26 -11.19 8.71
CA ASP A 66 2.54 -10.44 9.94
C ASP A 66 1.52 -9.34 10.22
N ARG A 67 0.38 -9.30 9.52
CA ARG A 67 -0.74 -8.48 9.99
C ARG A 67 -1.39 -9.26 11.14
N PRO A 68 -1.14 -8.91 12.43
CA PRO A 68 -2.08 -9.34 13.46
C PRO A 68 -3.45 -8.89 12.96
N SER A 69 -4.39 -9.82 12.96
CA SER A 69 -5.80 -9.55 12.76
C SER A 69 -6.24 -8.65 13.91
N ALA A 70 -5.85 -7.38 13.86
CA ALA A 70 -6.35 -6.37 14.76
C ALA A 70 -7.81 -6.21 14.35
N PRO A 71 -8.77 -6.37 15.29
CA PRO A 71 -10.14 -5.99 15.01
C PRO A 71 -10.09 -4.54 14.53
N ALA A 72 -10.93 -4.22 13.56
CA ALA A 72 -11.18 -2.86 13.13
C ALA A 72 -11.68 -2.04 14.33
N VAL A 73 -10.78 -1.61 15.19
CA VAL A 73 -11.01 -0.46 16.05
C VAL A 73 -11.00 0.70 15.08
N ALA A 74 -12.21 1.13 14.74
CA ALA A 74 -12.45 2.42 14.17
C ALA A 74 -11.65 3.42 15.01
N SER A 75 -10.49 3.86 14.50
CA SER A 75 -9.89 5.09 14.96
C SER A 75 -10.97 6.14 14.77
N GLY A 76 -11.56 6.55 15.89
CA GLY A 76 -12.35 7.75 15.99
C GLY A 76 -11.47 8.90 15.54
N ASP A 77 -11.51 9.17 14.25
CA ASP A 77 -11.46 10.53 13.78
C ASP A 77 -12.80 11.11 14.24
N ASP A 78 -12.76 11.79 15.38
CA ASP A 78 -13.81 12.68 15.89
C ASP A 78 -13.93 13.89 14.94
N CYS A 79 -14.10 13.62 13.65
CA CYS A 79 -14.81 14.51 12.77
C CYS A 79 -16.22 14.50 13.31
N VAL A 80 -16.55 15.52 14.10
CA VAL A 80 -17.92 15.88 14.47
C VAL A 80 -18.71 15.87 13.17
N ARG A 81 -19.34 14.73 12.85
CA ARG A 81 -20.32 14.62 11.78
C ARG A 81 -21.50 15.41 12.30
N LEU A 82 -21.49 16.71 12.02
CA LEU A 82 -22.67 17.55 12.17
C LEU A 82 -23.77 16.81 11.40
N SER A 83 -24.66 16.16 12.15
CA SER A 83 -25.79 15.46 11.56
C SER A 83 -26.52 16.49 10.72
N GLY A 84 -26.65 16.22 9.42
CA GLY A 84 -27.38 17.10 8.54
C GLY A 84 -28.78 17.38 9.10
N PRO A 85 -29.38 18.52 8.75
CA PRO A 85 -30.73 18.85 9.20
C PRO A 85 -31.68 17.67 8.90
N ARG A 86 -32.43 17.24 9.92
CA ARG A 86 -33.39 16.14 9.76
C ARG A 86 -34.37 16.50 8.64
N PRO A 87 -34.64 15.57 7.71
CA PRO A 87 -35.49 15.87 6.58
C PRO A 87 -36.91 16.20 7.04
N LYS A 88 -37.56 17.12 6.32
CA LYS A 88 -38.83 17.77 6.75
C LYS A 88 -39.97 16.78 7.02
N TRP A 89 -39.98 15.62 6.37
CA TRP A 89 -41.00 14.59 6.55
C TRP A 89 -40.95 13.89 7.91
N THR A 90 -39.84 14.02 8.64
CA THR A 90 -39.68 13.45 9.99
C THR A 90 -39.91 14.48 11.10
N GLN A 91 -40.23 15.73 10.76
CA GLN A 91 -40.51 16.75 11.79
C GLN A 91 -41.98 16.69 12.18
N ALA A 92 -42.25 16.47 13.47
CA ALA A 92 -43.60 16.53 14.01
C ALA A 92 -44.19 17.93 13.81
N PRO A 93 -45.46 18.07 13.40
CA PRO A 93 -46.09 19.37 13.27
C PRO A 93 -46.17 20.04 14.64
N LYS A 94 -45.54 21.21 14.76
CA LYS A 94 -45.61 22.04 15.96
C LYS A 94 -47.06 22.51 16.12
N ARG A 95 -47.81 21.90 17.03
CA ARG A 95 -49.15 22.37 17.41
C ARG A 95 -48.98 23.73 18.09
N GLY A 96 -49.53 24.77 17.46
CA GLY A 96 -49.79 26.06 18.09
C GLY A 96 -50.97 26.00 19.03
#